data_AF-A0A7J6MFY7-F1
#
_entry.id   AF-A0A7J6MFY7-F1
#
_cell.length_a   1.000
_cell.length_b   1.000
_cell.length_c   1.000
_cell.angle_alpha   90.00
_cell.angle_beta   90.00
_cell.angle_gamma   90.00
#
_symmetry.space_group_name_H-M   'P 1'
#
loop_
_entity.id
_entity.type
_entity.pdbx_description
1 polymer ?
#
loop_
_entity_poly.entity_id
_entity_poly.type
_entity_poly.pdbx_seq_one_letter_code
_entity_poly.pdbx_strand_id
1 'polypeptide(L)'
;MSTVGSFIKVSTLTVAVCMALLALWLGYELRDPLHAVPPSYLVHSCSSNPLPKAQQELAHPDIPYRCGVTELFSSPNVTVEAFVQPDGGPSWSNAGRIKADGHVYQVDALVDQNLAGAMDEASELGAADTFILTHPHGDHIGGISAFQNITRGVMQETMLPVVEGILKSSRGQAKKQAMAYYLYEWVGQYLQGYLNLLPASLQHFVTKVERGHYAAKFDPAKPETLPFAVEAFNGDNLKVGEHIEIKCFGPTHSAYDCMVIVPEAKVVFTGDLLFVGVAPIMTTGSAQHWLNALIWLERSIDSSWKLVPGHGPVTTFEGLEAVKHYLRDLQTSVRQEGCSCLESGGFCGTDFYKELPEEFSDWAEPQRSVMDAHIECEWTKGRRPDQSNLADLFVDSELLKLKSSN
;
A
#
# COMPACT_ATOMS: atom_id res chain seq x y z
N MET A 1 -41.80 -15.32 -40.44
CA MET A 1 -40.91 -15.41 -39.27
C MET A 1 -40.59 -13.99 -38.83
N SER A 2 -41.27 -13.48 -37.79
CA SER A 2 -40.96 -12.17 -37.19
C SER A 2 -41.25 -12.23 -35.69
N THR A 3 -40.32 -12.81 -34.95
CA THR A 3 -40.28 -12.69 -33.49
C THR A 3 -39.42 -11.48 -33.15
N VAL A 4 -40.03 -10.30 -33.17
CA VAL A 4 -39.44 -9.06 -32.63
C VAL A 4 -39.85 -8.95 -31.18
N GLY A 5 -38.86 -8.87 -30.30
CA GLY A 5 -39.00 -8.97 -28.85
C GLY A 5 -39.88 -7.89 -28.23
N SER A 6 -40.73 -8.32 -27.30
CA SER A 6 -41.37 -7.43 -26.33
C SER A 6 -40.31 -6.89 -25.37
N PHE A 7 -39.93 -5.62 -25.55
CA PHE A 7 -39.24 -4.88 -24.51
C PHE A 7 -40.22 -4.66 -23.34
N ILE A 8 -39.82 -5.12 -22.14
CA ILE A 8 -40.55 -4.85 -20.90
C ILE A 8 -40.52 -3.33 -20.67
N LYS A 9 -41.68 -2.66 -20.80
CA LYS A 9 -41.83 -1.26 -20.40
C LYS A 9 -41.83 -1.18 -18.87
N VAL A 10 -40.66 -1.00 -18.27
CA VAL A 10 -40.55 -0.64 -16.85
C VAL A 10 -40.99 0.81 -16.72
N SER A 11 -41.99 1.08 -15.88
CA SER A 11 -42.48 2.44 -15.67
C SER A 11 -41.44 3.27 -14.90
N THR A 12 -41.36 4.58 -15.17
CA THR A 12 -40.54 5.52 -14.39
C THR A 12 -40.86 5.48 -12.90
N LEU A 13 -42.13 5.22 -12.54
CA LEU A 13 -42.56 5.03 -11.16
C LEU A 13 -41.92 3.76 -10.55
N THR A 14 -41.85 2.66 -11.30
CA THR A 14 -41.21 1.41 -10.85
C THR A 14 -39.72 1.64 -10.59
N VAL A 15 -39.02 2.32 -11.49
CA VAL A 15 -37.59 2.65 -11.29
C VAL A 15 -37.41 3.53 -10.07
N ALA A 16 -38.22 4.57 -9.90
CA ALA A 16 -38.14 5.47 -8.74
C ALA A 16 -38.40 4.75 -7.41
N VAL A 17 -39.38 3.84 -7.37
CA VAL A 17 -39.68 3.03 -6.18
C VAL A 17 -38.52 2.08 -5.88
N CYS A 18 -37.96 1.40 -6.88
CA CYS A 18 -36.78 0.54 -6.70
C CYS A 18 -35.59 1.34 -6.14
N MET A 19 -35.31 2.53 -6.68
CA MET A 19 -34.24 3.40 -6.19
C MET A 19 -34.48 3.88 -4.75
N ALA A 20 -35.73 4.20 -4.39
CA ALA A 20 -36.07 4.61 -3.02
C ALA A 20 -35.92 3.45 -2.02
N LEU A 21 -36.37 2.25 -2.38
CA LEU A 21 -36.18 1.05 -1.55
C LEU A 21 -34.70 0.71 -1.40
N LEU A 22 -33.92 0.86 -2.47
CA LEU A 22 -32.47 0.69 -2.45
C LEU A 22 -31.79 1.66 -1.48
N ALA A 23 -32.16 2.94 -1.55
CA ALA A 23 -31.62 3.97 -0.67
C ALA A 23 -31.99 3.71 0.80
N LEU A 24 -33.21 3.24 1.08
CA LEU A 24 -33.64 2.87 2.43
C LEU A 24 -32.89 1.65 2.96
N TRP A 25 -32.70 0.62 2.12
CA TRP A 25 -31.96 -0.58 2.49
C TRP A 25 -30.47 -0.26 2.71
N LEU A 26 -29.82 0.47 1.80
CA LEU A 26 -28.43 0.92 1.98
C LEU A 26 -28.30 1.80 3.23
N GLY A 27 -29.27 2.68 3.47
CA GLY A 27 -29.33 3.49 4.68
C GLY A 27 -29.56 2.68 5.96
N TYR A 28 -30.07 1.44 5.87
CA TYR A 28 -30.18 0.50 6.98
C TYR A 28 -28.86 -0.24 7.21
N GLU A 29 -28.27 -0.84 6.16
CA GLU A 29 -27.00 -1.57 6.25
C GLU A 29 -25.85 -0.65 6.69
N LEU A 30 -25.80 0.58 6.16
CA LEU A 30 -24.74 1.55 6.47
C LEU A 30 -24.94 2.29 7.81
N ARG A 31 -25.91 1.88 8.64
CA ARG A 31 -26.05 2.39 10.02
C ARG A 31 -24.84 2.03 10.86
N ASP A 32 -24.33 0.82 10.68
CA ASP A 32 -23.10 0.35 11.28
C ASP A 32 -22.09 -0.05 10.20
N PRO A 33 -21.40 0.93 9.60
CA PRO A 33 -20.54 0.68 8.45
C PRO A 33 -19.32 -0.18 8.76
N LEU A 34 -18.97 -0.36 10.03
CA LEU A 34 -17.85 -1.22 10.45
C LEU A 34 -18.17 -2.70 10.28
N HIS A 35 -19.45 -3.08 10.42
CA HIS A 35 -19.91 -4.46 10.31
C HIS A 35 -20.81 -4.69 9.08
N ALA A 36 -20.90 -3.69 8.19
CA ALA A 36 -21.78 -3.72 7.03
C ALA A 36 -21.28 -4.68 5.93
N VAL A 37 -19.98 -4.97 5.87
CA VAL A 37 -19.40 -5.93 4.93
C VAL A 37 -19.48 -7.33 5.56
N PRO A 38 -19.98 -8.37 4.84
CA PRO A 38 -20.08 -9.72 5.39
C PRO A 38 -18.72 -10.26 5.84
N PRO A 39 -18.60 -10.90 7.03
CA PRO A 39 -17.33 -11.44 7.51
C PRO A 39 -16.67 -12.43 6.56
N SER A 40 -17.46 -13.18 5.77
CA SER A 40 -16.95 -14.12 4.77
C SER A 40 -16.20 -13.46 3.60
N TYR A 41 -16.35 -12.13 3.43
CA TYR A 41 -15.62 -11.36 2.42
C TYR A 41 -14.31 -10.80 2.96
N LEU A 42 -14.13 -10.79 4.29
CA LEU A 42 -12.91 -10.30 4.92
C LEU A 42 -11.78 -11.30 4.72
N VAL A 43 -10.57 -10.78 4.52
CA VAL A 43 -9.37 -11.60 4.42
C VAL A 43 -8.72 -11.75 5.79
N HIS A 44 -8.27 -12.96 6.10
CA HIS A 44 -7.63 -13.31 7.37
C HIS A 44 -6.21 -13.87 7.20
N SER A 45 -5.75 -14.07 5.97
CA SER A 45 -4.41 -14.61 5.69
C SER A 45 -3.93 -14.24 4.29
N CYS A 46 -2.62 -14.04 4.13
CA CYS A 46 -1.96 -13.87 2.84
C CYS A 46 -1.69 -15.19 2.08
N SER A 47 -2.04 -16.36 2.63
CA SER A 47 -1.65 -17.65 2.05
C SER A 47 -2.26 -17.96 0.68
N SER A 48 -3.27 -17.20 0.24
CA SER A 48 -3.96 -17.37 -1.03
C SER A 48 -3.34 -16.62 -2.21
N ASN A 49 -2.35 -15.76 -1.96
CA ASN A 49 -1.83 -14.87 -2.98
C ASN A 49 -0.74 -15.58 -3.82
N PRO A 50 -0.78 -15.46 -5.15
CA PRO A 50 0.22 -16.08 -6.01
C PRO A 50 1.60 -15.45 -5.78
N LEU A 51 2.67 -16.15 -6.16
CA LEU A 51 4.03 -15.63 -6.09
C LEU A 51 4.50 -15.26 -7.51
N PRO A 52 4.45 -13.98 -7.91
CA PRO A 52 5.06 -13.50 -9.14
C PRO A 52 6.49 -14.00 -9.34
N LYS A 53 6.84 -14.32 -10.59
CA LYS A 53 8.17 -14.84 -10.94
C LYS A 53 9.29 -13.87 -10.55
N ALA A 54 9.12 -12.58 -10.87
CA ALA A 54 10.10 -11.53 -10.54
C ALA A 54 10.38 -11.47 -9.01
N GLN A 55 9.36 -11.68 -8.18
CA GLN A 55 9.53 -11.71 -6.73
C GLN A 55 10.30 -12.94 -6.25
N GLN A 56 10.11 -14.09 -6.88
CA GLN A 56 10.89 -15.29 -6.55
C GLN A 56 12.37 -15.11 -6.92
N GLU A 57 12.66 -14.45 -8.04
CA GLU A 57 14.02 -14.19 -8.51
C GLU A 57 14.75 -13.13 -7.65
N LEU A 58 14.02 -12.14 -7.14
CA LEU A 58 14.55 -11.09 -6.27
C LEU A 58 14.53 -11.44 -4.77
N ALA A 59 13.92 -12.57 -4.39
CA ALA A 59 13.91 -13.01 -3.00
C ALA A 59 15.31 -13.40 -2.52
N HIS A 60 15.57 -13.17 -1.24
CA HIS A 60 16.79 -13.63 -0.59
C HIS A 60 16.88 -15.17 -0.71
N PRO A 61 18.00 -15.73 -1.21
CA PRO A 61 18.08 -17.14 -1.62
C PRO A 61 17.83 -18.12 -0.47
N ASP A 62 18.21 -17.75 0.75
CA ASP A 62 18.05 -18.60 1.94
C ASP A 62 16.78 -18.32 2.75
N ILE A 63 15.95 -17.34 2.36
CA ILE A 63 14.74 -16.96 3.11
C ILE A 63 13.52 -17.26 2.23
N PRO A 64 12.71 -18.26 2.59
CA PRO A 64 11.54 -18.61 1.80
C PRO A 64 10.56 -17.43 1.68
N TYR A 65 10.23 -17.03 0.46
CA TYR A 65 9.15 -16.07 0.25
C TYR A 65 7.79 -16.75 0.41
N ARG A 66 7.21 -16.60 1.59
CA ARG A 66 5.92 -17.18 1.96
C ARG A 66 5.19 -16.27 2.95
N CYS A 67 3.87 -16.45 3.02
CA CYS A 67 3.03 -15.79 4.01
C CYS A 67 3.45 -16.17 5.44
N GLY A 68 3.62 -15.18 6.32
CA GLY A 68 3.77 -15.38 7.76
C GLY A 68 5.09 -14.88 8.36
N VAL A 69 5.30 -15.22 9.63
CA VAL A 69 6.50 -14.88 10.40
C VAL A 69 7.70 -15.72 9.95
N THR A 70 8.84 -15.07 9.76
CA THR A 70 10.14 -15.70 9.55
C THR A 70 11.17 -15.07 10.46
N GLU A 71 11.83 -15.87 11.29
CA GLU A 71 13.00 -15.42 12.07
C GLU A 71 14.15 -15.13 11.11
N LEU A 72 14.65 -13.90 11.15
CA LEU A 72 15.75 -13.43 10.32
C LEU A 72 17.09 -13.52 11.05
N PHE A 73 17.07 -13.40 12.38
CA PHE A 73 18.26 -13.39 13.21
C PHE A 73 17.90 -13.68 14.67
N SER A 74 18.79 -14.37 15.39
CA SER A 74 18.64 -14.64 16.81
C SER A 74 20.00 -14.66 17.51
N SER A 75 20.13 -13.85 18.57
CA SER A 75 21.24 -13.83 19.51
C SER A 75 20.69 -13.72 20.94
N PRO A 76 21.54 -13.87 21.98
CA PRO A 76 21.11 -13.62 23.36
C PRO A 76 20.57 -12.21 23.64
N ASN A 77 20.94 -11.22 22.81
CA ASN A 77 20.58 -9.81 23.02
C ASN A 77 19.49 -9.34 22.05
N VAL A 78 19.49 -9.86 20.81
CA VAL A 78 18.62 -9.39 19.73
C VAL A 78 18.03 -10.57 18.98
N THR A 79 16.71 -10.57 18.83
CA THR A 79 16.00 -11.44 17.89
C THR A 79 15.18 -10.58 16.93
N VAL A 80 15.22 -10.89 15.64
CA VAL A 80 14.48 -10.16 14.59
C VAL A 80 13.63 -11.12 13.79
N GLU A 81 12.35 -10.81 13.68
CA GLU A 81 11.38 -11.50 12.84
C GLU A 81 10.82 -10.54 11.80
N ALA A 82 10.55 -11.05 10.60
CA ALA A 82 9.75 -10.35 9.58
C ALA A 82 8.44 -11.08 9.34
N PHE A 83 7.36 -10.34 9.18
CA PHE A 83 6.09 -10.85 8.69
C PHE A 83 5.95 -10.48 7.22
N VAL A 84 5.93 -11.49 6.36
CA VAL A 84 5.96 -11.30 4.91
C VAL A 84 4.61 -11.66 4.29
N GLN A 85 4.13 -10.84 3.36
CA GLN A 85 2.82 -10.99 2.72
C GLN A 85 2.92 -11.05 1.19
N PRO A 86 2.95 -12.26 0.59
CA PRO A 86 2.69 -12.43 -0.84
C PRO A 86 1.34 -11.84 -1.23
N ASP A 87 1.15 -11.28 -2.41
CA ASP A 87 2.08 -10.96 -3.50
C ASP A 87 2.68 -9.55 -3.36
N GLY A 88 2.61 -8.93 -2.18
CA GLY A 88 3.02 -7.54 -2.00
C GLY A 88 2.13 -6.51 -2.71
N GLY A 89 0.98 -6.92 -3.27
CA GLY A 89 0.04 -6.04 -3.96
C GLY A 89 -0.55 -4.94 -3.07
N PRO A 90 -1.57 -4.20 -3.55
CA PRO A 90 -2.15 -3.10 -2.78
C PRO A 90 -2.63 -3.59 -1.42
N SER A 91 -2.27 -2.89 -0.35
CA SER A 91 -2.60 -3.23 1.04
C SER A 91 -1.89 -4.45 1.63
N TRP A 92 -1.08 -5.17 0.86
CA TRP A 92 -0.28 -6.32 1.31
C TRP A 92 1.13 -5.88 1.67
N SER A 93 1.24 -5.09 2.74
CA SER A 93 2.54 -4.66 3.27
C SER A 93 3.17 -5.75 4.15
N ASN A 94 4.47 -5.65 4.37
CA ASN A 94 5.20 -6.43 5.37
C ASN A 94 5.30 -5.64 6.68
N ALA A 95 5.62 -6.34 7.76
CA ALA A 95 5.92 -5.76 9.07
C ALA A 95 7.04 -6.56 9.75
N GLY A 96 7.44 -6.14 10.95
CA GLY A 96 8.52 -6.78 11.67
C GLY A 96 8.40 -6.74 13.18
N ARG A 97 9.14 -7.64 13.85
CA ARG A 97 9.36 -7.58 15.29
C ARG A 97 10.83 -7.64 15.62
N ILE A 98 11.20 -6.86 16.62
CA ILE A 98 12.56 -6.85 17.17
C ILE A 98 12.43 -7.03 18.67
N LYS A 99 13.08 -8.05 19.22
CA LYS A 99 13.23 -8.22 20.66
C LYS A 99 14.64 -7.81 21.04
N ALA A 100 14.76 -6.76 21.82
CA ALA A 100 16.03 -6.22 22.30
C ALA A 100 15.81 -5.42 23.58
N ASP A 101 16.83 -5.27 24.43
CA ASP A 101 16.79 -4.42 25.64
C ASP A 101 15.64 -4.75 26.61
N GLY A 102 15.14 -5.99 26.62
CA GLY A 102 13.97 -6.38 27.42
C GLY A 102 12.62 -5.89 26.88
N HIS A 103 12.62 -5.27 25.70
CA HIS A 103 11.45 -4.77 24.99
C HIS A 103 11.17 -5.61 23.74
N VAL A 104 9.91 -5.55 23.28
CA VAL A 104 9.51 -6.05 21.97
C VAL A 104 8.95 -4.88 21.16
N TYR A 105 9.64 -4.56 20.06
CA TYR A 105 9.32 -3.50 19.13
C TYR A 105 8.55 -4.06 17.94
N GLN A 106 7.40 -3.47 17.64
CA GLN A 106 6.59 -3.75 16.45
C GLN A 106 6.88 -2.70 15.39
N VAL A 107 7.42 -3.11 14.24
CA VAL A 107 7.64 -2.25 13.07
C VAL A 107 6.45 -2.39 12.14
N ASP A 108 5.70 -1.30 11.93
CA ASP A 108 4.46 -1.25 11.17
C ASP A 108 3.36 -2.22 11.65
N ALA A 109 2.13 -1.99 11.20
CA ALA A 109 0.92 -2.62 11.73
C ALA A 109 0.00 -3.21 10.67
N LEU A 110 0.48 -3.43 9.44
CA LEU A 110 -0.31 -3.97 8.33
C LEU A 110 -1.57 -3.12 8.04
N VAL A 111 -2.43 -3.57 7.12
CA VAL A 111 -3.61 -2.82 6.69
C VAL A 111 -4.82 -2.92 7.61
N ASP A 112 -4.94 -4.00 8.38
CA ASP A 112 -6.07 -4.19 9.28
C ASP A 112 -5.75 -5.05 10.50
N GLN A 113 -6.70 -5.05 11.45
CA GLN A 113 -6.57 -5.73 12.73
C GLN A 113 -6.57 -7.26 12.62
N ASN A 114 -7.13 -7.84 11.57
CA ASN A 114 -7.18 -9.30 11.40
C ASN A 114 -5.81 -9.82 11.00
N LEU A 115 -5.17 -9.17 10.02
CA LEU A 115 -3.83 -9.51 9.57
C LEU A 115 -2.79 -9.20 10.65
N ALA A 116 -2.90 -8.04 11.31
CA ALA A 116 -2.02 -7.69 12.42
C ALA A 116 -2.18 -8.61 13.64
N GLY A 117 -3.40 -9.04 13.94
CA GLY A 117 -3.67 -10.04 15.00
C GLY A 117 -3.07 -11.40 14.67
N ALA A 118 -3.21 -11.86 13.42
CA ALA A 118 -2.59 -13.12 12.97
C ALA A 118 -1.05 -13.06 13.04
N MET A 119 -0.45 -11.91 12.72
CA MET A 119 0.99 -11.69 12.92
C MET A 119 1.36 -11.71 14.41
N ASP A 120 0.57 -11.06 15.28
CA ASP A 120 0.81 -11.02 16.72
C ASP A 120 0.80 -12.41 17.34
N GLU A 121 -0.20 -13.23 16.97
CA GLU A 121 -0.33 -14.61 17.42
C GLU A 121 0.78 -15.53 16.91
N ALA A 122 1.30 -15.28 15.70
CA ALA A 122 2.31 -16.12 15.08
C ALA A 122 3.75 -15.86 15.58
N SER A 123 4.01 -14.71 16.20
CA SER A 123 5.36 -14.35 16.64
C SER A 123 5.73 -15.02 17.96
N GLU A 124 6.95 -15.53 18.07
CA GLU A 124 7.44 -16.20 19.30
C GLU A 124 8.11 -15.24 20.29
N LEU A 125 8.26 -13.95 19.94
CA LEU A 125 9.02 -12.99 20.75
C LEU A 125 8.29 -12.49 22.00
N GLY A 126 6.98 -12.70 22.08
CA GLY A 126 6.09 -12.17 23.10
C GLY A 126 5.36 -10.90 22.64
N ALA A 127 4.59 -10.29 23.54
CA ALA A 127 3.80 -9.12 23.20
C ALA A 127 4.66 -7.87 23.00
N ALA A 128 4.39 -7.14 21.92
CA ALA A 128 5.01 -5.85 21.66
C ALA A 128 4.56 -4.78 22.65
N ASP A 129 5.51 -3.97 23.13
CA ASP A 129 5.27 -2.83 24.02
C ASP A 129 5.55 -1.47 23.37
N THR A 130 6.32 -1.47 22.27
CA THR A 130 6.71 -0.27 21.54
C THR A 130 6.38 -0.42 20.06
N PHE A 131 5.67 0.54 19.48
CA PHE A 131 5.42 0.64 18.03
C PHE A 131 6.48 1.53 17.37
N ILE A 132 6.95 1.17 16.18
CA ILE A 132 7.82 2.00 15.34
C ILE A 132 7.17 2.10 13.96
N LEU A 133 6.94 3.33 13.49
CA LEU A 133 6.32 3.58 12.20
C LEU A 133 7.40 3.90 11.15
N THR A 134 7.37 3.17 10.02
CA THR A 134 8.24 3.50 8.88
C THR A 134 7.73 4.71 8.13
N HIS A 135 6.42 4.77 7.83
CA HIS A 135 5.78 5.89 7.14
C HIS A 135 4.24 5.85 7.29
N PRO A 136 3.53 6.99 7.11
CA PRO A 136 2.14 7.11 7.53
C PRO A 136 1.13 6.71 6.44
N HIS A 137 1.19 5.48 5.93
CA HIS A 137 0.17 4.93 5.02
C HIS A 137 -0.75 3.92 5.71
N GLY A 138 -1.96 3.78 5.17
CA GLY A 138 -3.04 3.00 5.78
C GLY A 138 -2.74 1.51 5.95
N ASP A 139 -1.87 0.97 5.10
CA ASP A 139 -1.31 -0.39 5.16
C ASP A 139 -0.13 -0.55 6.12
N HIS A 140 0.33 0.50 6.77
CA HIS A 140 1.38 0.44 7.80
C HIS A 140 0.88 0.80 9.19
N ILE A 141 -0.33 1.38 9.29
CA ILE A 141 -0.96 1.76 10.57
C ILE A 141 -2.33 1.10 10.78
N GLY A 142 -2.80 0.33 9.81
CA GLY A 142 -4.20 -0.04 9.74
C GLY A 142 -4.62 -1.07 10.77
N GLY A 143 -3.72 -1.98 11.15
CA GLY A 143 -3.94 -2.97 12.19
C GLY A 143 -3.46 -2.58 13.58
N ILE A 144 -3.22 -1.29 13.85
CA ILE A 144 -2.61 -0.85 15.11
C ILE A 144 -3.40 -1.25 16.35
N SER A 145 -4.72 -1.45 16.21
CA SER A 145 -5.60 -1.93 17.29
C SER A 145 -5.36 -3.39 17.69
N ALA A 146 -4.63 -4.18 16.90
CA ALA A 146 -4.32 -5.56 17.28
C ALA A 146 -3.38 -5.63 18.50
N PHE A 147 -2.51 -4.63 18.69
CA PHE A 147 -1.45 -4.70 19.70
C PHE A 147 -1.84 -4.01 21.01
N GLN A 148 -2.48 -4.76 21.91
CA GLN A 148 -3.05 -4.22 23.16
C GLN A 148 -2.00 -3.83 24.21
N ASN A 149 -0.77 -4.36 24.12
CA ASN A 149 0.29 -4.12 25.09
C ASN A 149 1.22 -2.95 24.72
N ILE A 150 1.02 -2.36 23.54
CA ILE A 150 1.81 -1.21 23.10
C ILE A 150 1.39 0.00 23.92
N THR A 151 2.37 0.59 24.63
CA THR A 151 2.16 1.80 25.45
C THR A 151 2.90 3.01 24.90
N ARG A 152 3.85 2.79 23.97
CA ARG A 152 4.70 3.80 23.35
C ARG A 152 4.74 3.61 21.84
N GLY A 153 4.62 4.69 21.07
CA GLY A 153 4.89 4.71 19.64
C GLY A 153 5.99 5.69 19.29
N VAL A 154 6.94 5.27 18.46
CA VAL A 154 8.07 6.07 17.97
C VAL A 154 7.85 6.36 16.50
N MET A 155 7.82 7.65 16.15
CA MET A 155 7.65 8.07 14.75
C MET A 155 8.21 9.47 14.53
N GLN A 156 8.48 9.80 13.27
CA GLN A 156 8.99 11.13 12.90
C GLN A 156 7.85 12.17 13.04
N GLU A 157 8.13 13.35 13.61
CA GLU A 157 7.12 14.37 13.98
C GLU A 157 6.17 14.77 12.83
N THR A 158 6.68 14.88 11.61
CA THR A 158 5.91 15.27 10.41
C THR A 158 4.87 14.22 9.99
N MET A 159 5.03 12.97 10.43
CA MET A 159 4.06 11.90 10.15
C MET A 159 2.80 12.06 11.01
N LEU A 160 2.90 12.69 12.18
CA LEU A 160 1.80 12.71 13.16
C LEU A 160 0.48 13.28 12.62
N PRO A 161 0.46 14.45 11.97
CA PRO A 161 -0.79 14.99 11.43
C PRO A 161 -1.42 14.08 10.37
N VAL A 162 -0.60 13.35 9.61
CA VAL A 162 -1.06 12.41 8.59
C VAL A 162 -1.69 11.18 9.23
N VAL A 163 -1.02 10.59 10.23
CA VAL A 163 -1.54 9.46 11.00
C VAL A 163 -2.86 9.83 11.67
N GLU A 164 -2.93 10.95 12.37
CA GLU A 164 -4.16 11.42 12.98
C GLU A 164 -5.27 11.65 11.95
N GLY A 165 -4.94 12.20 10.78
CA GLY A 165 -5.89 12.40 9.68
C GLY A 165 -6.48 11.09 9.19
N ILE A 166 -5.65 10.05 9.01
CA ILE A 166 -6.10 8.72 8.60
C ILE A 166 -7.04 8.13 9.65
N LEU A 167 -6.64 8.14 10.92
CA LEU A 167 -7.43 7.59 12.04
C LEU A 167 -8.78 8.31 12.21
N LYS A 168 -8.79 9.65 12.16
CA LYS A 168 -10.02 10.47 12.21
C LYS A 168 -10.97 10.20 11.04
N SER A 169 -10.44 9.77 9.89
CA SER A 169 -11.25 9.49 8.69
C SER A 169 -11.81 8.07 8.61
N SER A 170 -11.39 7.16 9.52
CA SER A 170 -11.70 5.72 9.49
C SER A 170 -13.17 5.39 9.29
N ARG A 171 -14.06 5.96 10.12
CA ARG A 171 -15.51 5.73 10.02
C ARG A 171 -16.10 6.20 8.69
N GLY A 172 -15.57 7.28 8.13
CA GLY A 172 -15.95 7.77 6.81
C GLY A 172 -15.48 6.85 5.69
N GLN A 173 -14.28 6.30 5.80
CA GLN A 173 -13.74 5.31 4.86
C GLN A 173 -14.51 3.99 4.93
N ALA A 174 -14.84 3.51 6.13
CA ALA A 174 -15.67 2.31 6.32
C ALA A 174 -17.00 2.40 5.56
N LYS A 175 -17.68 3.57 5.63
CA LYS A 175 -18.91 3.81 4.85
C LYS A 175 -18.68 3.73 3.34
N LYS A 176 -17.57 4.28 2.86
CA LYS A 176 -17.22 4.25 1.42
C LYS A 176 -16.90 2.84 0.96
N GLN A 177 -16.14 2.07 1.74
CA GLN A 177 -15.81 0.67 1.46
C GLN A 177 -17.07 -0.19 1.44
N ALA A 178 -17.93 -0.10 2.46
CA ALA A 178 -19.19 -0.84 2.50
C ALA A 178 -20.13 -0.48 1.34
N MET A 179 -20.23 0.81 1.00
CA MET A 179 -21.00 1.24 -0.17
C MET A 179 -20.42 0.67 -1.48
N ALA A 180 -19.10 0.75 -1.66
CA ALA A 180 -18.43 0.24 -2.84
C ALA A 180 -18.59 -1.29 -2.96
N TYR A 181 -18.54 -2.01 -1.84
CA TYR A 181 -18.82 -3.44 -1.78
C TYR A 181 -20.18 -3.76 -2.39
N TYR A 182 -21.26 -3.17 -1.86
CA TYR A 182 -22.62 -3.43 -2.34
C TYR A 182 -22.84 -2.97 -3.80
N LEU A 183 -22.31 -1.82 -4.19
CA LEU A 183 -22.43 -1.33 -5.56
C LEU A 183 -21.74 -2.25 -6.57
N TYR A 184 -20.57 -2.79 -6.21
CA TYR A 184 -19.85 -3.72 -7.08
C TYR A 184 -20.59 -5.05 -7.20
N GLU A 185 -21.01 -5.65 -6.06
CA GLU A 185 -21.74 -6.92 -6.01
C GLU A 185 -23.06 -6.85 -6.80
N TRP A 186 -23.73 -5.71 -6.82
CA TRP A 186 -25.02 -5.60 -7.52
C TRP A 186 -24.90 -5.29 -9.00
N VAL A 187 -23.97 -4.41 -9.37
CA VAL A 187 -23.92 -3.84 -10.71
C VAL A 187 -22.51 -3.84 -11.28
N GLY A 188 -21.50 -3.47 -10.48
CA GLY A 188 -20.12 -3.32 -10.94
C GLY A 188 -19.57 -4.57 -11.65
N GLN A 189 -19.75 -5.75 -11.06
CA GLN A 189 -19.27 -7.01 -11.65
C GLN A 189 -19.85 -7.29 -13.05
N TYR A 190 -21.09 -6.88 -13.33
CA TYR A 190 -21.74 -7.07 -14.63
C TYR A 190 -21.30 -6.04 -15.66
N LEU A 191 -20.82 -4.87 -15.22
CA LEU A 191 -20.35 -3.79 -16.10
C LEU A 191 -18.89 -3.98 -16.51
N GLN A 192 -18.10 -4.76 -15.76
CA GLN A 192 -16.66 -4.90 -15.99
C GLN A 192 -16.33 -5.43 -17.40
N GLY A 193 -17.05 -6.44 -17.88
CA GLY A 193 -16.86 -6.97 -19.26
C GLY A 193 -17.27 -6.00 -20.38
N TYR A 194 -17.97 -4.92 -20.04
CA TYR A 194 -18.40 -3.89 -21.00
C TYR A 194 -17.66 -2.56 -20.81
N LEU A 195 -16.64 -2.51 -19.94
CA LEU A 195 -15.97 -1.28 -19.53
C LEU A 195 -15.54 -0.43 -20.74
N ASN A 196 -14.97 -1.06 -21.77
CA ASN A 196 -14.51 -0.40 -23.01
C ASN A 196 -15.63 0.22 -23.86
N LEU A 197 -16.89 -0.19 -23.66
CA LEU A 197 -18.06 0.37 -24.36
C LEU A 197 -18.73 1.49 -23.58
N LEU A 198 -18.36 1.69 -22.30
CA LEU A 198 -18.96 2.71 -21.45
C LEU A 198 -18.35 4.10 -21.74
N PRO A 199 -19.09 5.20 -21.51
CA PRO A 199 -18.52 6.54 -21.49
C PRO A 199 -17.41 6.67 -20.44
N ALA A 200 -16.42 7.55 -20.67
CA ALA A 200 -15.24 7.69 -19.79
C ALA A 200 -15.59 7.97 -18.31
N SER A 201 -16.60 8.78 -18.04
CA SER A 201 -17.06 9.05 -16.66
C SER A 201 -17.57 7.80 -15.96
N LEU A 202 -18.22 6.90 -16.70
CA LEU A 202 -18.73 5.64 -16.16
C LEU A 202 -17.62 4.60 -16.02
N GLN A 203 -16.62 4.61 -16.91
CA GLN A 203 -15.41 3.80 -16.75
C GLN A 203 -14.71 4.11 -15.43
N HIS A 204 -14.37 5.39 -15.23
CA HIS A 204 -13.70 5.86 -14.01
C HIS A 204 -14.55 5.55 -12.76
N PHE A 205 -15.88 5.73 -12.82
CA PHE A 205 -16.77 5.37 -11.71
C PHE A 205 -16.74 3.87 -11.39
N VAL A 206 -16.83 3.00 -12.41
CA VAL A 206 -16.79 1.53 -12.21
C VAL A 206 -15.46 1.10 -11.62
N THR A 207 -14.34 1.61 -12.13
CA THR A 207 -13.00 1.33 -11.57
C THR A 207 -12.85 1.81 -10.12
N LYS A 208 -13.40 2.98 -9.80
CA LYS A 208 -13.43 3.48 -8.41
C LYS A 208 -14.23 2.59 -7.48
N VAL A 209 -15.36 2.06 -7.95
CA VAL A 209 -16.20 1.11 -7.21
C VAL A 209 -15.48 -0.22 -7.03
N GLU A 210 -14.85 -0.76 -8.08
CA GLU A 210 -14.03 -1.99 -8.02
C GLU A 210 -12.88 -1.86 -7.01
N ARG A 211 -12.14 -0.75 -7.03
CA ARG A 211 -11.09 -0.48 -6.05
C ARG A 211 -11.64 -0.40 -4.62
N GLY A 212 -12.78 0.26 -4.43
CA GLY A 212 -13.44 0.33 -3.13
C GLY A 212 -13.92 -1.04 -2.63
N HIS A 213 -14.40 -1.89 -3.53
CA HIS A 213 -14.77 -3.27 -3.26
C HIS A 213 -13.56 -4.14 -2.90
N TYR A 214 -12.42 -3.96 -3.58
CA TYR A 214 -11.15 -4.58 -3.18
C TYR A 214 -10.74 -4.14 -1.76
N ALA A 215 -10.76 -2.83 -1.48
CA ALA A 215 -10.41 -2.30 -0.17
C ALA A 215 -11.37 -2.75 0.95
N ALA A 216 -12.59 -3.18 0.63
CA ALA A 216 -13.57 -3.69 1.58
C ALA A 216 -13.26 -5.13 2.07
N LYS A 217 -12.27 -5.81 1.48
CA LYS A 217 -11.74 -7.09 1.97
C LYS A 217 -11.01 -6.96 3.30
N PHE A 218 -10.55 -5.76 3.63
CA PHE A 218 -9.79 -5.48 4.82
C PHE A 218 -10.70 -4.86 5.87
N ASP A 219 -10.48 -5.25 7.12
CA ASP A 219 -11.29 -4.74 8.22
C ASP A 219 -11.09 -3.22 8.36
N PRO A 220 -12.16 -2.42 8.17
CA PRO A 220 -12.03 -0.98 8.22
C PRO A 220 -11.91 -0.44 9.65
N ALA A 221 -12.13 -1.27 10.68
CA ALA A 221 -12.05 -0.89 12.08
C ALA A 221 -10.64 -0.43 12.44
N LYS A 222 -10.57 0.81 12.93
CA LYS A 222 -9.37 1.50 13.37
C LYS A 222 -9.73 2.37 14.58
N PRO A 223 -8.80 2.67 15.48
CA PRO A 223 -9.08 3.59 16.56
C PRO A 223 -9.20 5.02 16.01
N GLU A 224 -10.01 5.88 16.63
CA GLU A 224 -10.16 7.28 16.17
C GLU A 224 -8.92 8.13 16.48
N THR A 225 -8.09 7.67 17.41
CA THR A 225 -6.83 8.28 17.84
C THR A 225 -5.79 7.19 18.07
N LEU A 226 -4.51 7.56 18.16
CA LEU A 226 -3.46 6.61 18.53
C LEU A 226 -3.75 6.03 19.93
N PRO A 227 -3.65 4.70 20.11
CA PRO A 227 -4.01 4.04 21.37
C PRO A 227 -2.90 4.09 22.45
N PHE A 228 -1.79 4.77 22.16
CA PHE A 228 -0.59 4.83 23.00
C PHE A 228 0.03 6.23 23.03
N ALA A 229 0.97 6.45 23.95
CA ALA A 229 1.74 7.68 24.00
C ALA A 229 2.73 7.75 22.83
N VAL A 230 2.84 8.90 22.18
CA VAL A 230 3.75 9.10 21.05
C VAL A 230 5.02 9.78 21.52
N GLU A 231 6.15 9.17 21.22
CA GLU A 231 7.45 9.80 21.20
C GLU A 231 7.78 10.20 19.76
N ALA A 232 7.42 11.45 19.43
CA ALA A 232 7.80 12.04 18.16
C ALA A 232 9.21 12.59 18.24
N PHE A 233 9.99 12.36 17.19
CA PHE A 233 11.34 12.91 17.09
C PHE A 233 11.50 13.81 15.87
N ASN A 234 12.45 14.75 16.00
CA ASN A 234 12.74 15.75 15.00
C ASN A 234 14.07 15.44 14.32
N GLY A 235 14.11 15.66 13.01
CA GLY A 235 15.27 15.33 12.18
C GLY A 235 15.19 13.94 11.56
N ASP A 236 16.33 13.48 11.06
CA ASP A 236 16.40 12.31 10.16
C ASP A 236 16.98 11.06 10.83
N ASN A 237 17.44 11.15 12.08
CA ASN A 237 18.07 10.02 12.76
C ASN A 237 17.59 9.93 14.21
N LEU A 238 17.28 8.73 14.66
CA LEU A 238 16.98 8.44 16.06
C LEU A 238 17.61 7.09 16.43
N LYS A 239 18.16 6.97 17.64
CA LYS A 239 18.51 5.68 18.23
C LYS A 239 17.40 5.28 19.21
N VAL A 240 16.90 4.06 19.10
CA VAL A 240 15.86 3.49 19.97
C VAL A 240 16.46 2.31 20.72
N GLY A 241 16.60 2.44 22.04
CA GLY A 241 17.37 1.47 22.82
C GLY A 241 18.84 1.45 22.40
N GLU A 242 19.51 0.31 22.59
CA GLU A 242 20.92 0.13 22.21
C GLU A 242 21.09 -0.45 20.82
N HIS A 243 20.08 -1.17 20.30
CA HIS A 243 20.22 -2.03 19.12
C HIS A 243 19.48 -1.54 17.86
N ILE A 244 18.62 -0.52 17.97
CA ILE A 244 17.79 -0.05 16.85
C ILE A 244 18.18 1.39 16.47
N GLU A 245 18.39 1.61 15.18
CA GLU A 245 18.58 2.91 14.58
C GLU A 245 17.44 3.19 13.60
N ILE A 246 16.92 4.41 13.60
CA ILE A 246 15.93 4.88 12.63
C ILE A 246 16.61 5.94 11.76
N LYS A 247 16.52 5.75 10.44
CA LYS A 247 16.98 6.72 9.44
C LYS A 247 15.84 7.14 8.54
N CYS A 248 15.48 8.42 8.56
CA CYS A 248 14.42 8.97 7.74
C CYS A 248 14.93 9.79 6.55
N PHE A 249 14.10 9.83 5.52
CA PHE A 249 14.28 10.58 4.28
C PHE A 249 12.95 11.24 3.93
N GLY A 250 12.99 12.36 3.21
CA GLY A 250 11.75 12.98 2.77
C GLY A 250 11.98 14.27 1.99
N PRO A 251 11.17 14.55 0.95
CA PRO A 251 10.08 13.71 0.46
C PRO A 251 10.58 12.60 -0.50
N THR A 252 10.06 11.38 -0.36
CA THR A 252 10.40 10.19 -1.17
C THR A 252 9.13 9.50 -1.69
N HIS A 253 8.82 8.27 -1.30
CA HIS A 253 7.52 7.65 -1.58
C HIS A 253 6.38 8.51 -1.01
N SER A 254 6.51 8.83 0.28
CA SER A 254 5.62 9.69 1.02
C SER A 254 6.33 11.00 1.41
N ALA A 255 5.67 11.82 2.22
CA ALA A 255 6.28 13.06 2.73
C ALA A 255 7.56 12.79 3.54
N TYR A 256 7.58 11.69 4.29
CA TYR A 256 8.73 11.19 5.05
C TYR A 256 8.65 9.67 5.16
N ASP A 257 9.74 9.00 4.83
CA ASP A 257 9.88 7.54 4.90
C ASP A 257 11.11 7.18 5.73
N CYS A 258 10.97 6.24 6.66
CA CYS A 258 12.02 5.84 7.59
C CYS A 258 12.38 4.36 7.44
N MET A 259 13.68 4.09 7.50
CA MET A 259 14.25 2.76 7.65
C MET A 259 14.48 2.45 9.14
N VAL A 260 14.14 1.25 9.57
CA VAL A 260 14.47 0.71 10.90
C VAL A 260 15.61 -0.29 10.75
N ILE A 261 16.77 0.05 11.29
CA ILE A 261 18.05 -0.63 11.10
C ILE A 261 18.42 -1.35 12.39
N VAL A 262 18.78 -2.63 12.29
CA VAL A 262 19.25 -3.45 13.42
C VAL A 262 20.66 -3.95 13.10
N PRO A 263 21.72 -3.19 13.46
CA PRO A 263 23.08 -3.48 13.01
C PRO A 263 23.63 -4.84 13.46
N GLU A 264 23.34 -5.25 14.70
CA GLU A 264 23.77 -6.57 15.21
C GLU A 264 23.19 -7.72 14.38
N ALA A 265 21.92 -7.58 13.96
CA ALA A 265 21.22 -8.57 13.17
C ALA A 265 21.53 -8.49 11.66
N LYS A 266 22.13 -7.39 11.22
CA LYS A 266 22.27 -7.03 9.80
C LYS A 266 20.94 -7.07 9.05
N VAL A 267 19.90 -6.49 9.66
CA VAL A 267 18.56 -6.40 9.08
C VAL A 267 18.15 -4.94 8.96
N VAL A 268 17.53 -4.56 7.85
CA VAL A 268 16.87 -3.27 7.67
C VAL A 268 15.44 -3.48 7.22
N PHE A 269 14.48 -2.94 7.98
CA PHE A 269 13.11 -2.73 7.51
C PHE A 269 13.08 -1.40 6.78
N THR A 270 12.82 -1.41 5.47
CA THR A 270 12.91 -0.19 4.66
C THR A 270 11.60 0.57 4.54
N GLY A 271 10.50 -0.02 5.05
CA GLY A 271 9.16 0.36 4.63
C GLY A 271 9.07 0.41 3.11
N ASP A 272 8.24 1.33 2.63
CA ASP A 272 8.00 1.51 1.20
C ASP A 272 9.12 2.25 0.47
N LEU A 273 10.32 2.39 1.04
CA LEU A 273 11.47 2.77 0.24
C LEU A 273 11.89 1.63 -0.71
N LEU A 274 11.50 0.38 -0.43
CA LEU A 274 11.63 -0.74 -1.34
C LEU A 274 10.28 -1.40 -1.61
N PHE A 275 9.98 -1.57 -2.91
CA PHE A 275 8.93 -2.43 -3.45
C PHE A 275 9.63 -3.48 -4.32
N VAL A 276 9.77 -4.71 -3.85
CA VAL A 276 10.61 -5.72 -4.50
C VAL A 276 9.76 -6.61 -5.40
N GLY A 277 9.94 -6.50 -6.71
CA GLY A 277 9.08 -7.20 -7.70
C GLY A 277 7.62 -6.73 -7.67
N VAL A 278 7.38 -5.54 -7.12
CA VAL A 278 6.11 -4.81 -7.11
C VAL A 278 6.41 -3.42 -7.64
N ALA A 279 5.59 -2.89 -8.54
CA ALA A 279 5.77 -1.52 -8.99
C ALA A 279 5.63 -0.55 -7.80
N PRO A 280 6.60 0.36 -7.61
CA PRO A 280 6.51 1.42 -6.62
C PRO A 280 5.24 2.26 -6.77
N ILE A 281 4.95 3.01 -5.71
CA ILE A 281 3.94 4.06 -5.68
C ILE A 281 4.70 5.32 -5.31
N MET A 282 4.52 6.42 -5.99
CA MET A 282 5.06 7.71 -5.62
C MET A 282 3.89 8.64 -5.30
N THR A 283 3.85 9.21 -4.10
CA THR A 283 2.75 10.10 -3.68
C THR A 283 3.20 11.54 -3.50
N THR A 284 4.46 11.76 -3.13
CA THR A 284 4.91 13.07 -2.66
C THR A 284 6.28 13.48 -3.21
N GLY A 285 7.28 12.62 -3.12
CA GLY A 285 8.66 12.93 -3.51
C GLY A 285 8.93 12.75 -4.99
N SER A 286 10.22 12.76 -5.33
CA SER A 286 10.73 12.55 -6.69
C SER A 286 11.62 11.32 -6.73
N ALA A 287 11.80 10.77 -7.92
CA ALA A 287 12.70 9.65 -8.12
C ALA A 287 14.14 9.98 -7.71
N GLN A 288 14.60 11.24 -7.87
CA GLN A 288 15.94 11.63 -7.42
C GLN A 288 16.07 11.61 -5.89
N HIS A 289 15.08 12.12 -5.15
CA HIS A 289 15.12 12.09 -3.69
C HIS A 289 15.10 10.64 -3.19
N TRP A 290 14.28 9.80 -3.83
CA TRP A 290 14.17 8.38 -3.48
C TRP A 290 15.48 7.63 -3.78
N LEU A 291 16.07 7.85 -4.96
CA LEU A 291 17.40 7.31 -5.30
C LEU A 291 18.47 7.70 -4.27
N ASN A 292 18.44 8.93 -3.74
CA ASN A 292 19.39 9.35 -2.73
C ASN A 292 19.27 8.53 -1.43
N ALA A 293 18.05 8.16 -1.03
CA ALA A 293 17.81 7.28 0.13
C ALA A 293 18.38 5.87 -0.12
N LEU A 294 18.16 5.32 -1.32
CA LEU A 294 18.66 3.98 -1.67
C LEU A 294 20.19 3.95 -1.83
N ILE A 295 20.79 5.01 -2.37
CA ILE A 295 22.25 5.18 -2.45
C ILE A 295 22.85 5.34 -1.05
N TRP A 296 22.15 6.03 -0.13
CA TRP A 296 22.59 6.09 1.26
C TRP A 296 22.60 4.70 1.88
N LEU A 297 21.52 3.92 1.70
CA LEU A 297 21.42 2.55 2.23
C LEU A 297 22.56 1.69 1.68
N GLU A 298 22.73 1.63 0.36
CA GLU A 298 23.80 0.88 -0.30
C GLU A 298 25.21 1.19 0.25
N ARG A 299 25.47 2.43 0.67
CA ARG A 299 26.76 2.85 1.24
C ARG A 299 26.90 2.57 2.73
N SER A 300 25.80 2.38 3.43
CA SER A 300 25.74 2.18 4.88
C SER A 300 25.86 0.72 5.29
N ILE A 301 25.59 -0.21 4.37
CA ILE A 301 25.56 -1.66 4.64
C ILE A 301 26.39 -2.44 3.61
N ASP A 302 26.54 -3.75 3.81
CA ASP A 302 27.21 -4.66 2.87
C ASP A 302 26.26 -5.79 2.42
N SER A 303 26.69 -6.62 1.48
CA SER A 303 25.86 -7.67 0.87
C SER A 303 25.42 -8.79 1.83
N SER A 304 25.93 -8.84 3.06
CA SER A 304 25.48 -9.80 4.09
C SER A 304 24.22 -9.36 4.83
N TRP A 305 23.72 -8.16 4.55
CA TRP A 305 22.51 -7.62 5.17
C TRP A 305 21.24 -8.09 4.45
N LYS A 306 20.18 -8.31 5.23
CA LYS A 306 18.84 -8.65 4.76
C LYS A 306 17.97 -7.40 4.75
N LEU A 307 17.27 -7.17 3.65
CA LEU A 307 16.38 -6.02 3.49
C LEU A 307 14.93 -6.51 3.51
N VAL A 308 14.14 -6.00 4.44
CA VAL A 308 12.70 -6.27 4.54
C VAL A 308 11.96 -5.09 3.91
N PRO A 309 11.45 -5.23 2.68
CA PRO A 309 10.72 -4.15 2.02
C PRO A 309 9.34 -3.97 2.64
N GLY A 310 8.71 -2.84 2.38
CA GLY A 310 7.30 -2.63 2.67
C GLY A 310 6.42 -3.57 1.84
N HIS A 311 6.82 -3.86 0.58
CA HIS A 311 6.11 -4.80 -0.28
C HIS A 311 7.07 -5.74 -1.03
N GLY A 312 6.69 -7.02 -1.12
CA GLY A 312 7.49 -8.06 -1.78
C GLY A 312 8.29 -8.94 -0.80
N PRO A 313 9.23 -9.76 -1.29
CA PRO A 313 10.02 -10.67 -0.46
C PRO A 313 11.10 -9.93 0.36
N VAL A 314 11.57 -10.57 1.43
CA VAL A 314 12.89 -10.22 2.00
C VAL A 314 13.94 -10.39 0.91
N THR A 315 14.79 -9.39 0.72
CA THR A 315 15.73 -9.31 -0.41
C THR A 315 17.16 -9.03 0.06
N THR A 316 18.06 -9.13 -0.91
CA THR A 316 19.47 -8.72 -0.88
C THR A 316 19.67 -7.42 -1.68
N PHE A 317 20.93 -7.08 -2.00
CA PHE A 317 21.29 -5.91 -2.81
C PHE A 317 20.71 -5.97 -4.24
N GLU A 318 20.40 -7.16 -4.74
CA GLU A 318 19.74 -7.36 -6.03
C GLU A 318 18.38 -6.66 -6.08
N GLY A 319 17.52 -6.83 -5.06
CA GLY A 319 16.25 -6.10 -4.99
C GLY A 319 16.42 -4.59 -4.78
N LEU A 320 17.44 -4.15 -4.02
CA LEU A 320 17.78 -2.74 -3.88
C LEU A 320 18.15 -2.12 -5.24
N GLU A 321 19.00 -2.80 -6.02
CA GLU A 321 19.41 -2.32 -7.33
C GLU A 321 18.26 -2.38 -8.34
N ALA A 322 17.37 -3.37 -8.25
CA ALA A 322 16.18 -3.44 -9.09
C ALA A 322 15.27 -2.21 -8.91
N VAL A 323 15.02 -1.77 -7.67
CA VAL A 323 14.24 -0.55 -7.40
C VAL A 323 14.99 0.71 -7.87
N LYS A 324 16.32 0.79 -7.65
CA LYS A 324 17.12 1.90 -8.19
C LYS A 324 17.08 1.94 -9.71
N HIS A 325 17.10 0.79 -10.38
CA HIS A 325 17.01 0.70 -11.83
C HIS A 325 15.68 1.26 -12.33
N TYR A 326 14.57 0.80 -11.75
CA TYR A 326 13.23 1.31 -12.04
C TYR A 326 13.15 2.85 -11.92
N LEU A 327 13.64 3.41 -10.81
CA LEU A 327 13.61 4.86 -10.59
C LEU A 327 14.45 5.63 -11.62
N ARG A 328 15.61 5.11 -12.05
CA ARG A 328 16.44 5.77 -13.08
C ARG A 328 15.78 5.72 -14.45
N ASP A 329 15.13 4.61 -14.78
CA ASP A 329 14.43 4.45 -16.05
C ASP A 329 13.19 5.32 -16.12
N LEU A 330 12.43 5.39 -15.02
CA LEU A 330 11.33 6.34 -14.84
C LEU A 330 11.80 7.79 -15.12
N GLN A 331 12.90 8.23 -14.49
CA GLN A 331 13.44 9.57 -14.72
C GLN A 331 13.87 9.80 -16.16
N THR A 332 14.47 8.79 -16.77
CA THR A 332 14.96 8.86 -18.15
C THR A 332 13.79 9.00 -19.11
N SER A 333 12.76 8.17 -18.97
CA SER A 333 11.53 8.22 -19.77
C SER A 333 10.81 9.56 -19.59
N VAL A 334 10.57 9.99 -18.35
CA VAL A 334 9.89 11.26 -18.05
C VAL A 334 10.60 12.46 -18.68
N ARG A 335 11.95 12.48 -18.65
CA ARG A 335 12.74 13.53 -19.30
C ARG A 335 12.65 13.49 -20.82
N GLN A 336 12.57 12.30 -21.42
CA GLN A 336 12.42 12.15 -22.87
C GLN A 336 11.03 12.57 -23.35
N GLU A 337 9.97 12.25 -22.60
CA GLU A 337 8.60 12.64 -22.91
C GLU A 337 8.32 14.15 -22.69
N GLY A 338 9.07 14.79 -21.77
CA GLY A 338 9.05 16.25 -21.58
C GLY A 338 7.82 16.82 -20.85
N CYS A 339 6.98 15.95 -20.28
CA CYS A 339 5.85 16.32 -19.40
C CYS A 339 4.85 17.34 -19.98
N SER A 340 4.65 17.32 -21.30
CA SER A 340 3.67 18.18 -21.99
C SER A 340 2.22 17.85 -21.62
N CYS A 341 1.96 16.61 -21.22
CA CYS A 341 0.68 16.12 -20.65
C CYS A 341 0.15 17.03 -19.51
N LEU A 342 1.02 17.56 -18.65
CA LEU A 342 0.64 18.46 -17.56
C LEU A 342 0.07 19.81 -18.02
N GLU A 343 0.46 20.27 -19.22
CA GLU A 343 -0.02 21.53 -19.80
C GLU A 343 -1.40 21.35 -20.44
N SER A 344 -1.67 20.15 -20.96
CA SER A 344 -2.99 19.75 -21.46
C SER A 344 -4.00 19.39 -20.35
N GLY A 345 -3.59 19.43 -19.08
CA GLY A 345 -4.39 18.95 -17.95
C GLY A 345 -4.61 17.43 -17.95
N GLY A 346 -3.73 16.70 -18.64
CA GLY A 346 -3.81 15.25 -18.83
C GLY A 346 -2.98 14.46 -17.83
N PHE A 347 -3.27 13.16 -17.77
CA PHE A 347 -2.54 12.20 -16.94
C PHE A 347 -1.27 11.71 -17.65
N CYS A 348 -0.12 12.20 -17.21
CA CYS A 348 1.20 11.75 -17.67
C CYS A 348 1.49 10.28 -17.35
N GLY A 349 2.45 9.67 -18.07
CA GLY A 349 2.93 8.31 -17.80
C GLY A 349 2.23 7.19 -18.54
N THR A 350 1.18 7.50 -19.31
CA THR A 350 0.46 6.47 -20.07
C THR A 350 1.34 5.84 -21.15
N ASP A 351 2.25 6.62 -21.75
CA ASP A 351 3.17 6.10 -22.77
C ASP A 351 4.33 5.33 -22.12
N PHE A 352 4.91 5.85 -21.03
CA PHE A 352 5.82 5.08 -20.17
C PHE A 352 5.30 3.69 -19.79
N TYR A 353 4.03 3.57 -19.39
CA TYR A 353 3.45 2.27 -19.05
C TYR A 353 3.31 1.32 -20.26
N LYS A 354 2.99 1.84 -21.46
CA LYS A 354 2.90 1.01 -22.67
C LYS A 354 4.27 0.53 -23.14
N GLU A 355 5.30 1.34 -22.92
CA GLU A 355 6.68 1.08 -23.30
C GLU A 355 7.51 0.54 -22.13
N LEU A 356 6.85 0.11 -21.05
CA LEU A 356 7.50 -0.33 -19.84
C LEU A 356 8.42 -1.53 -20.18
N PRO A 357 9.71 -1.47 -19.79
CA PRO A 357 10.62 -2.59 -19.97
C PRO A 357 10.04 -3.92 -19.47
N GLU A 358 10.32 -5.02 -20.19
CA GLU A 358 9.76 -6.35 -19.90
C GLU A 358 9.97 -6.73 -18.43
N GLU A 359 11.15 -6.43 -17.87
CA GLU A 359 11.49 -6.71 -16.47
C GLU A 359 10.54 -6.05 -15.46
N PHE A 360 10.04 -4.85 -15.72
CA PHE A 360 9.10 -4.14 -14.85
C PHE A 360 7.65 -4.48 -15.17
N SER A 361 7.37 -4.90 -16.42
CA SER A 361 6.04 -5.38 -16.80
C SER A 361 5.66 -6.69 -16.10
N ASP A 362 6.67 -7.49 -15.72
CA ASP A 362 6.52 -8.73 -14.94
C ASP A 362 6.38 -8.48 -13.42
N TRP A 363 6.54 -7.25 -12.95
CA TRP A 363 6.31 -6.90 -11.54
C TRP A 363 4.83 -6.86 -11.23
N ALA A 364 4.46 -7.06 -9.96
CA ALA A 364 3.08 -6.88 -9.53
C ALA A 364 2.66 -5.41 -9.67
N GLU A 365 1.43 -5.18 -10.13
CA GLU A 365 0.83 -3.85 -10.31
C GLU A 365 1.60 -2.86 -11.22
N PRO A 366 2.08 -3.28 -12.42
CA PRO A 366 2.97 -2.47 -13.26
C PRO A 366 2.33 -1.16 -13.73
N GLN A 367 1.00 -1.05 -13.72
CA GLN A 367 0.25 0.16 -14.05
C GLN A 367 0.51 1.34 -13.09
N ARG A 368 1.03 1.08 -11.88
CA ARG A 368 1.39 2.14 -10.93
C ARG A 368 2.48 3.08 -11.46
N SER A 369 3.28 2.59 -12.41
CA SER A 369 4.29 3.39 -13.11
C SER A 369 3.74 4.66 -13.76
N VAL A 370 2.46 4.66 -14.14
CA VAL A 370 1.78 5.85 -14.68
C VAL A 370 1.69 6.95 -13.62
N MET A 371 1.33 6.58 -12.39
CA MET A 371 1.26 7.52 -11.28
C MET A 371 2.65 8.03 -10.91
N ASP A 372 3.65 7.15 -10.86
CA ASP A 372 5.03 7.55 -10.58
C ASP A 372 5.56 8.55 -11.62
N ALA A 373 5.27 8.31 -12.90
CA ALA A 373 5.66 9.20 -13.98
C ALA A 373 4.93 10.53 -13.92
N HIS A 374 3.66 10.54 -13.53
CA HIS A 374 2.91 11.78 -13.30
C HIS A 374 3.54 12.64 -12.21
N ILE A 375 3.87 12.01 -11.08
CA ILE A 375 4.45 12.69 -9.93
C ILE A 375 5.86 13.20 -10.25
N GLU A 376 6.69 12.41 -10.92
CA GLU A 376 8.01 12.86 -11.40
C GLU A 376 7.90 14.00 -12.42
N CYS A 377 6.85 14.01 -13.25
CA CYS A 377 6.58 15.12 -14.16
C CYS A 377 6.25 16.43 -13.44
N GLU A 378 5.44 16.37 -12.39
CA GLU A 378 5.13 17.53 -11.55
C GLU A 378 6.43 18.10 -10.95
N TRP A 379 7.29 17.25 -10.41
CA TRP A 379 8.62 17.66 -9.91
C TRP A 379 9.52 18.26 -11.00
N THR A 380 9.55 17.64 -12.18
CA THR A 380 10.34 18.12 -13.33
C THR A 380 9.92 19.52 -13.77
N LYS A 381 8.63 19.85 -13.65
CA LYS A 381 8.09 21.19 -13.94
C LYS A 381 8.16 22.16 -12.74
N GLY A 382 8.80 21.76 -11.63
CA GLY A 382 8.92 22.57 -10.42
C GLY A 382 7.61 22.74 -9.65
N ARG A 383 6.64 21.86 -9.88
CA ARG A 383 5.36 21.81 -9.17
C ARG A 383 5.46 20.81 -8.01
N ARG A 384 4.56 20.93 -7.05
CA ARG A 384 4.39 19.92 -6.00
C ARG A 384 3.15 19.09 -6.29
N PRO A 385 3.19 17.77 -6.07
CA PRO A 385 2.04 16.91 -6.26
C PRO A 385 0.81 17.38 -5.47
N ASP A 386 -0.32 17.49 -6.16
CA ASP A 386 -1.60 17.78 -5.53
C ASP A 386 -2.14 16.53 -4.85
N GLN A 387 -2.04 16.51 -3.52
CA GLN A 387 -2.48 15.41 -2.66
C GLN A 387 -3.98 15.11 -2.80
N SER A 388 -4.80 16.07 -3.27
CA SER A 388 -6.23 15.86 -3.46
C SER A 388 -6.56 15.01 -4.68
N ASN A 389 -5.64 14.93 -5.66
CA ASN A 389 -5.85 14.19 -6.91
C ASN A 389 -5.27 12.77 -6.89
N LEU A 390 -4.44 12.41 -5.90
CA LEU A 390 -3.79 11.10 -5.83
C LEU A 390 -4.77 9.92 -5.95
N ALA A 391 -5.94 10.03 -5.32
CA ALA A 391 -6.96 8.99 -5.39
C ALA A 391 -7.50 8.78 -6.81
N ASP A 392 -7.64 9.86 -7.59
CA ASP A 392 -8.12 9.77 -8.96
C ASP A 392 -7.00 9.33 -9.91
N LEU A 393 -5.74 9.75 -9.70
CA LEU A 393 -4.58 9.22 -10.44
C LEU A 393 -4.47 7.70 -10.28
N PHE A 394 -4.71 7.19 -9.07
CA PHE A 394 -4.66 5.76 -8.80
C PHE A 394 -5.84 5.01 -9.42
N VAL A 395 -7.02 5.64 -9.55
CA VAL A 395 -8.14 5.06 -10.31
C VAL A 395 -7.82 5.03 -11.81
N ASP A 396 -7.18 6.07 -12.33
CA ASP A 396 -6.82 6.14 -13.74
C ASP A 396 -5.73 5.11 -14.11
N SER A 397 -4.78 4.82 -13.21
CA SER A 397 -3.82 3.73 -13.42
C SER A 397 -4.51 2.36 -13.45
N GLU A 398 -5.45 2.09 -12.54
CA GLU A 398 -6.23 0.84 -12.56
C GLU A 398 -7.09 0.71 -13.82
N LEU A 399 -7.65 1.82 -14.31
CA LEU A 399 -8.42 1.82 -15.55
C LEU A 399 -7.55 1.41 -16.76
N LEU A 400 -6.27 1.79 -16.77
CA LEU A 400 -5.33 1.38 -17.81
C LEU A 400 -5.06 -0.13 -17.78
N LYS A 401 -4.86 -0.72 -16.59
CA LYS A 401 -4.71 -2.17 -16.40
C LYS A 401 -5.94 -2.94 -16.90
N LEU A 402 -7.13 -2.47 -16.56
CA LEU A 402 -8.39 -3.10 -17.00
C LEU A 402 -8.58 -3.01 -18.52
N LYS A 403 -8.03 -1.98 -19.17
CA LYS A 403 -8.05 -1.81 -20.63
C LYS A 403 -7.01 -2.66 -21.37
N SER A 404 -5.86 -2.94 -20.77
CA SER A 404 -4.84 -3.81 -21.37
C SER A 404 -5.15 -5.31 -21.21
N SER A 405 -6.00 -5.66 -20.24
CA SER A 405 -6.37 -7.04 -19.91
C SER A 405 -7.60 -7.57 -20.71
N ASN A 406 -8.29 -6.70 -21.45
CA ASN A 406 -9.47 -7.00 -22.29
C ASN A 406 -9.17 -6.69 -23.76
#